data_AF-A0A559M1K2-F1
#
_entry.id   AF-A0A559M1K2-F1
#
_cell.length_a   1.000
_cell.length_b   1.000
_cell.length_c   1.000
_cell.angle_alpha   90.00
_cell.angle_beta   90.00
_cell.angle_gamma   90.00
#
_symmetry.space_group_name_H-M   'P 1'
#
loop_
_entity.id
_entity.type
_entity.pdbx_description
1 polymer ?
#
loop_
_entity_poly.entity_id
_entity_poly.type
_entity_poly.pdbx_seq_one_letter_code
_entity_poly.pdbx_strand_id
1 'polypeptide(L)'
;MVWPGQLSNTSLLWALHDKSRSNPAKSSGWSVSRYRYFVYVMVGSFAWYWIPGVLWQGLSVFAFVTWIKPNNVVLNQLFGGFTGLSLIPLTFDFTYVSGYLLDPLLAPAHAHFNTLIGLTVFMIISAIGISYTGSLYSEYLPINTSSIFDNTGGFYDVKKILTPEHTFDFEKYKAYSPMFLAPCFFLNYGLSFASLTAAFVHVGIFHGKEIWYRFRAARDQEPDIHMKMMKKYPEAPDWWYWILLLVSLAFGLATVLGYSSQLPLSLPWVKRVIGPARMFGPGSIYSAIQYYWLLGALLPVLFYILIRFFPRSPARLLNAPVMLGAMAWLPPATPLSFSSWVIVGLTFNYWIKRRWPGWWQHYNYLTAAGLDSGLVISTIIIFFAITLPNVTIPQWWGNVNVYETTDYLYTAVRKIPADGETFGPAVW
;
A
#
# COMPACT_ATOMS: atom_id res chain seq x y z
N MET A 1 4.94 -9.86 21.98
CA MET A 1 4.42 -10.02 20.60
C MET A 1 5.64 -10.10 19.70
N VAL A 2 5.72 -11.06 18.78
CA VAL A 2 6.85 -11.16 17.84
C VAL A 2 6.48 -10.41 16.57
N TRP A 3 7.28 -9.44 16.17
CA TRP A 3 7.08 -8.70 14.93
C TRP A 3 7.78 -9.46 13.78
N PRO A 4 7.05 -9.95 12.75
CA PRO A 4 7.65 -10.81 11.71
C PRO A 4 8.85 -10.19 10.99
N GLY A 5 8.87 -8.86 10.80
CA GLY A 5 10.03 -8.16 10.23
C GLY A 5 11.34 -8.38 10.99
N GLN A 6 11.28 -8.54 12.31
CA GLN A 6 12.46 -8.80 13.13
C GLN A 6 12.99 -10.22 12.96
N LEU A 7 12.14 -11.17 12.54
CA LEU A 7 12.56 -12.54 12.26
C LEU A 7 13.49 -12.63 11.05
N SER A 8 13.30 -11.76 10.06
CA SER A 8 14.19 -11.64 8.91
C SER A 8 15.58 -11.17 9.33
N ASN A 9 15.65 -10.04 10.03
CA ASN A 9 16.91 -9.44 10.51
C ASN A 9 17.67 -10.40 11.44
N THR A 10 16.98 -10.98 12.42
CA THR A 10 17.61 -11.94 13.35
C THR A 10 18.07 -13.20 12.65
N SER A 11 17.31 -13.71 11.67
CA SER A 11 17.71 -14.88 10.86
C SER A 11 18.95 -14.59 10.03
N LEU A 12 19.05 -13.40 9.43
CA LEU A 12 20.22 -12.97 8.66
C LEU A 12 21.44 -12.83 9.57
N LEU A 13 21.33 -12.08 10.67
CA LEU A 13 22.43 -11.89 11.62
C LEU A 13 22.92 -13.23 12.17
N TRP A 14 22.00 -14.15 12.48
CA TRP A 14 22.36 -15.49 12.90
C TRP A 14 23.10 -16.25 11.79
N ALA A 15 22.62 -16.20 10.55
CA ALA A 15 23.26 -16.87 9.43
C ALA A 15 24.66 -16.33 9.11
N LEU A 16 24.94 -15.05 9.38
CA LEU A 16 26.28 -14.47 9.23
C LEU A 16 27.28 -14.98 10.27
N HIS A 17 26.81 -15.34 11.48
CA HIS A 17 27.66 -15.80 12.58
C HIS A 17 27.72 -17.33 12.69
N ASP A 18 26.70 -18.03 12.19
CA ASP A 18 26.64 -19.48 12.25
C ASP A 18 27.61 -20.15 11.26
N LYS A 19 28.61 -20.84 11.81
CA LYS A 19 29.58 -21.65 11.05
C LYS A 19 29.25 -23.14 11.09
N SER A 20 28.11 -23.54 11.66
CA SER A 20 27.72 -24.94 11.77
C SER A 20 27.48 -25.58 10.40
N ARG A 21 27.69 -26.90 10.31
CA ARG A 21 27.37 -27.65 9.08
C ARG A 21 25.86 -27.77 8.92
N SER A 22 25.38 -27.60 7.69
CA SER A 22 23.96 -27.80 7.37
C SER A 22 23.54 -29.23 7.69
N ASN A 23 22.35 -29.39 8.28
CA ASN A 23 21.77 -30.68 8.58
C ASN A 23 20.57 -30.93 7.65
N PRO A 24 20.73 -31.75 6.59
CA PRO A 24 19.68 -32.04 5.61
C PRO A 24 18.37 -32.57 6.21
N ALA A 25 18.43 -33.24 7.38
CA ALA A 25 17.24 -33.75 8.05
C ALA A 25 16.31 -32.62 8.54
N LYS A 26 16.86 -31.44 8.86
CA LYS A 26 16.10 -30.27 9.33
C LYS A 26 15.58 -29.39 8.20
N SER A 27 16.10 -29.53 7.00
CA SER A 27 15.90 -28.63 5.85
C SER A 27 15.22 -29.32 4.66
N SER A 28 14.51 -30.44 4.90
CA SER A 28 13.83 -31.21 3.85
C SER A 28 14.78 -31.69 2.74
N GLY A 29 16.00 -32.12 3.11
CA GLY A 29 17.00 -32.68 2.19
C GLY A 29 18.04 -31.69 1.67
N TRP A 30 17.95 -30.40 2.03
CA TRP A 30 18.88 -29.37 1.54
C TRP A 30 20.16 -29.31 2.36
N SER A 31 21.32 -29.45 1.71
CA SER A 31 22.65 -29.48 2.35
C SER A 31 23.40 -28.14 2.33
N VAL A 32 22.82 -27.09 1.75
CA VAL A 32 23.46 -25.77 1.65
C VAL A 32 23.53 -25.13 3.05
N SER A 33 24.61 -24.43 3.39
CA SER A 33 24.64 -23.65 4.64
C SER A 33 23.81 -22.38 4.52
N ARG A 34 23.26 -21.88 5.64
CA ARG A 34 22.41 -20.67 5.64
C ARG A 34 23.09 -19.45 5.02
N TYR A 35 24.37 -19.23 5.36
CA TYR A 35 25.16 -18.14 4.77
C TYR A 35 25.31 -18.27 3.25
N ARG A 36 25.72 -19.44 2.75
CA ARG A 36 25.89 -19.67 1.30
C ARG A 36 24.57 -19.51 0.56
N TYR A 37 23.49 -20.04 1.15
CA TYR A 37 22.15 -19.91 0.60
C TYR A 37 21.75 -18.44 0.45
N PHE A 38 21.93 -17.62 1.49
CA PHE A 38 21.68 -16.18 1.42
C PHE A 38 22.47 -15.50 0.30
N VAL A 39 23.79 -15.77 0.20
CA VAL A 39 24.63 -15.18 -0.85
C VAL A 39 24.16 -15.59 -2.25
N TYR A 40 23.77 -16.85 -2.45
CA TYR A 40 23.26 -17.31 -3.76
C TYR A 40 21.97 -16.60 -4.15
N VAL A 41 21.02 -16.46 -3.21
CA VAL A 41 19.77 -15.73 -3.46
C VAL A 41 20.05 -14.25 -3.75
N MET A 42 20.95 -13.63 -2.98
CA MET A 42 21.33 -12.23 -3.14
C MET A 42 21.98 -11.96 -4.50
N VAL A 43 22.94 -12.78 -4.92
CA VAL A 43 23.60 -12.65 -6.22
C VAL A 43 22.62 -12.94 -7.37
N GLY A 44 21.76 -13.95 -7.22
CA GLY A 44 20.72 -14.26 -8.20
C GLY A 44 19.72 -13.11 -8.37
N SER A 45 19.26 -12.53 -7.26
CA SER A 45 18.37 -11.35 -7.27
C SER A 45 19.05 -10.13 -7.87
N PHE A 46 20.30 -9.85 -7.47
CA PHE A 46 21.11 -8.76 -8.02
C PHE A 46 21.21 -8.85 -9.54
N ALA A 47 21.58 -10.03 -10.07
CA ALA A 47 21.73 -10.26 -11.50
C ALA A 47 20.39 -10.19 -12.24
N TRP A 48 19.33 -10.75 -11.66
CA TRP A 48 18.00 -10.75 -12.27
C TRP A 48 17.46 -9.34 -12.44
N TYR A 49 17.62 -8.45 -11.45
CA TYR A 49 16.99 -7.12 -11.45
C TYR A 49 17.42 -6.22 -12.62
N TRP A 50 18.63 -6.41 -13.18
CA TRP A 50 19.05 -5.69 -14.37
C TRP A 50 18.15 -5.94 -15.59
N ILE A 51 17.53 -7.12 -15.65
CA ILE A 51 16.67 -7.50 -16.77
C ILE A 51 15.37 -6.67 -16.76
N PRO A 52 14.50 -6.74 -15.74
CA PRO A 52 13.30 -5.90 -15.70
C PRO A 52 13.61 -4.42 -15.41
N GLY A 53 14.69 -4.10 -14.69
CA GLY A 53 15.01 -2.71 -14.34
C GLY A 53 15.60 -1.88 -15.49
N VAL A 54 16.34 -2.51 -16.41
CA VAL A 54 17.14 -1.80 -17.44
C VAL A 54 16.91 -2.36 -18.84
N LEU A 55 17.07 -3.68 -19.02
CA LEU A 55 17.12 -4.28 -20.37
C LEU A 55 15.73 -4.43 -21.00
N TRP A 56 14.75 -4.91 -20.24
CA TRP A 56 13.38 -5.19 -20.67
C TRP A 56 12.37 -4.77 -19.60
N GLN A 57 12.02 -3.49 -19.60
CA GLN A 57 11.16 -2.91 -18.56
C GLN A 57 9.70 -3.37 -18.61
N GLY A 58 9.24 -3.88 -19.76
CA GLY A 58 7.97 -4.59 -19.86
C GLY A 58 7.84 -5.85 -18.98
N LEU A 59 8.95 -6.41 -18.45
CA LEU A 59 8.89 -7.51 -17.48
C LEU A 59 8.50 -7.04 -16.06
N SER A 60 8.71 -5.76 -15.73
CA SER A 60 8.25 -5.20 -14.46
C SER A 60 6.72 -5.12 -14.39
N VAL A 61 6.09 -4.71 -15.49
CA VAL A 61 4.63 -4.66 -15.64
C VAL A 61 4.25 -5.48 -16.86
N PHE A 62 4.08 -6.80 -16.67
CA PHE A 62 3.87 -7.74 -17.77
C PHE A 62 2.40 -7.77 -18.22
N ALA A 63 1.94 -6.64 -18.75
CA ALA A 63 0.57 -6.44 -19.23
C ALA A 63 0.42 -6.85 -20.70
N PHE A 64 0.83 -8.08 -21.06
CA PHE A 64 0.91 -8.52 -22.46
C PHE A 64 -0.38 -8.36 -23.27
N VAL A 65 -1.54 -8.45 -22.61
CA VAL A 65 -2.85 -8.25 -23.23
C VAL A 65 -2.96 -6.85 -23.83
N THR A 66 -2.43 -5.83 -23.14
CA THR A 66 -2.40 -4.45 -23.63
C THR A 66 -1.52 -4.28 -24.86
N TRP A 67 -0.44 -5.04 -24.99
CA TRP A 67 0.43 -5.01 -26.17
C TRP A 67 -0.23 -5.61 -27.42
N ILE A 68 -1.18 -6.55 -27.25
CA ILE A 68 -1.95 -7.13 -28.37
C ILE A 68 -2.91 -6.10 -28.96
N LYS A 69 -3.54 -5.26 -28.12
CA LYS A 69 -4.45 -4.18 -28.55
C LYS A 69 -4.19 -2.89 -27.75
N PRO A 70 -3.14 -2.13 -28.09
CA PRO A 70 -2.68 -0.97 -27.30
C PRO A 70 -3.70 0.17 -27.24
N ASN A 71 -4.50 0.34 -28.29
CA ASN A 71 -5.46 1.44 -28.42
C ASN A 71 -6.88 1.11 -27.91
N ASN A 72 -7.13 -0.11 -27.43
CA ASN A 72 -8.45 -0.48 -26.94
C ASN A 72 -8.63 -0.05 -25.47
N VAL A 73 -9.42 0.99 -25.26
CA VAL A 73 -9.69 1.59 -23.94
C VAL A 73 -10.15 0.57 -22.91
N VAL A 74 -11.20 -0.21 -23.21
CA VAL A 74 -11.80 -1.15 -22.24
C VAL A 74 -10.81 -2.24 -21.84
N LEU A 75 -10.05 -2.74 -22.82
CA LEU A 75 -9.03 -3.75 -22.57
C LEU A 75 -7.89 -3.21 -21.70
N ASN A 76 -7.43 -1.99 -21.97
CA ASN A 76 -6.37 -1.33 -21.19
C ASN A 76 -6.85 -1.00 -19.76
N GLN A 77 -8.10 -0.59 -19.60
CA GLN A 77 -8.71 -0.36 -18.29
C GLN A 77 -8.77 -1.64 -17.41
N LEU A 78 -9.07 -2.79 -18.01
CA LEU A 78 -9.20 -4.05 -17.26
C LEU A 78 -7.86 -4.77 -17.04
N PHE A 79 -7.02 -4.85 -18.07
CA PHE A 79 -5.78 -5.64 -18.06
C PHE A 79 -4.50 -4.81 -17.95
N GLY A 80 -4.61 -3.48 -17.96
CA GLY A 80 -3.50 -2.56 -17.76
C GLY A 80 -2.86 -2.68 -16.38
N GLY A 81 -1.58 -2.35 -16.31
CA GLY A 81 -0.74 -2.44 -15.12
C GLY A 81 -0.45 -1.10 -14.43
N PHE A 82 -0.66 0.02 -15.14
CA PHE A 82 -0.41 1.38 -14.65
C PHE A 82 -1.70 2.06 -14.21
N THR A 83 -2.61 2.30 -15.15
CA THR A 83 -3.92 2.93 -14.91
C THR A 83 -5.09 1.96 -14.93
N GLY A 84 -4.84 0.71 -15.31
CA GLY A 84 -5.79 -0.40 -15.29
C GLY A 84 -5.83 -1.20 -13.98
N LEU A 85 -6.71 -2.21 -13.98
CA LEU A 85 -6.98 -3.07 -12.81
C LEU A 85 -6.14 -4.34 -12.73
N SER A 86 -5.32 -4.62 -13.75
CA SER A 86 -4.41 -5.77 -13.78
C SER A 86 -5.07 -7.11 -13.47
N LEU A 87 -6.23 -7.41 -14.12
CA LEU A 87 -6.97 -8.66 -13.88
C LEU A 87 -6.14 -9.94 -14.14
N ILE A 88 -5.09 -9.83 -14.97
CA ILE A 88 -4.03 -10.85 -15.09
C ILE A 88 -2.76 -10.22 -14.48
N PRO A 89 -2.52 -10.42 -13.17
CA PRO A 89 -1.48 -9.71 -12.45
C PRO A 89 -0.13 -10.41 -12.59
N LEU A 90 0.57 -10.19 -13.70
CA LEU A 90 1.90 -10.74 -13.95
C LEU A 90 2.98 -9.67 -13.82
N THR A 91 3.97 -9.96 -12.99
CA THR A 91 5.20 -9.18 -12.85
C THR A 91 6.35 -10.13 -12.60
N PHE A 92 7.51 -9.82 -13.17
CA PHE A 92 8.76 -10.53 -12.93
C PHE A 92 9.78 -9.66 -12.19
N ASP A 93 9.31 -8.56 -11.60
CA ASP A 93 10.14 -7.61 -10.86
C ASP A 93 9.74 -7.61 -9.37
N PHE A 94 10.69 -7.97 -8.53
CA PHE A 94 10.48 -8.03 -7.09
C PHE A 94 10.20 -6.65 -6.48
N THR A 95 10.58 -5.55 -7.15
CA THR A 95 10.24 -4.18 -6.73
C THR A 95 8.74 -3.94 -6.72
N TYR A 96 8.02 -4.42 -7.73
CA TYR A 96 6.55 -4.32 -7.76
C TYR A 96 5.89 -5.21 -6.72
N VAL A 97 6.52 -6.35 -6.40
CA VAL A 97 6.03 -7.29 -5.38
C VAL A 97 6.19 -6.72 -3.97
N SER A 98 7.35 -6.18 -3.60
CA SER A 98 7.65 -5.74 -2.23
C SER A 98 7.46 -4.24 -1.97
N GLY A 99 7.30 -3.43 -3.01
CA GLY A 99 7.39 -1.96 -2.91
C GLY A 99 6.35 -1.27 -2.01
N TYR A 100 5.15 -1.83 -1.85
CA TYR A 100 4.06 -1.20 -1.08
C TYR A 100 3.70 -1.93 0.22
N LEU A 101 3.58 -3.25 0.17
CA LEU A 101 3.19 -4.08 1.32
C LEU A 101 4.37 -4.75 2.03
N LEU A 102 5.59 -4.30 1.74
CA LEU A 102 6.85 -4.90 2.18
C LEU A 102 6.98 -6.35 1.67
N ASP A 103 7.99 -7.09 2.15
CA ASP A 103 8.26 -8.44 1.68
C ASP A 103 7.10 -9.43 2.02
N PRO A 104 6.47 -10.07 1.01
CA PRO A 104 5.37 -11.01 1.21
C PRO A 104 5.75 -12.30 1.95
N LEU A 105 7.02 -12.70 1.95
CA LEU A 105 7.50 -13.91 2.62
C LEU A 105 7.42 -13.80 4.14
N LEU A 106 7.38 -12.56 4.67
CA LEU A 106 7.30 -12.28 6.10
C LEU A 106 5.86 -12.30 6.62
N ALA A 107 4.88 -12.05 5.76
CA ALA A 107 3.48 -12.01 6.12
C ALA A 107 2.85 -13.41 6.17
N PRO A 108 2.01 -13.72 7.17
CA PRO A 108 1.38 -15.03 7.27
C PRO A 108 0.31 -15.24 6.19
N ALA A 109 0.05 -16.50 5.82
CA ALA A 109 -0.89 -16.86 4.75
C ALA A 109 -2.31 -16.26 4.90
N HIS A 110 -2.83 -16.12 6.12
CA HIS A 110 -4.15 -15.51 6.32
C HIS A 110 -4.18 -14.02 5.98
N ALA A 111 -3.07 -13.28 6.18
CA ALA A 111 -2.99 -11.88 5.79
C ALA A 111 -3.11 -11.76 4.26
N HIS A 112 -2.42 -12.62 3.50
CA HIS A 112 -2.53 -12.71 2.05
C HIS A 112 -3.96 -12.96 1.57
N PHE A 113 -4.68 -13.92 2.17
CA PHE A 113 -6.08 -14.16 1.83
C PHE A 113 -6.99 -12.96 2.13
N ASN A 114 -6.79 -12.28 3.27
CA ASN A 114 -7.56 -11.08 3.59
C ASN A 114 -7.28 -9.95 2.61
N THR A 115 -6.02 -9.68 2.28
CA THR A 115 -5.64 -8.67 1.29
C THR A 115 -6.24 -9.00 -0.09
N LEU A 116 -6.26 -10.27 -0.49
CA LEU A 116 -6.88 -10.71 -1.74
C LEU A 116 -8.39 -10.46 -1.76
N ILE A 117 -9.10 -10.78 -0.68
CA ILE A 117 -10.55 -10.50 -0.59
C ILE A 117 -10.78 -8.99 -0.61
N GLY A 118 -9.95 -8.22 0.11
CA GLY A 118 -10.00 -6.76 0.10
C GLY A 118 -9.85 -6.18 -1.30
N LEU A 119 -8.83 -6.64 -2.03
CA LEU A 119 -8.54 -6.22 -3.39
C LEU A 119 -9.67 -6.59 -4.35
N THR A 120 -10.14 -7.82 -4.33
CA THR A 120 -11.18 -8.27 -5.26
C THR A 120 -12.52 -7.60 -4.97
N VAL A 121 -12.98 -7.62 -3.72
CA VAL A 121 -14.33 -7.19 -3.34
C VAL A 121 -14.45 -5.68 -3.26
N PHE A 122 -13.55 -5.01 -2.53
CA PHE A 122 -13.68 -3.58 -2.23
C PHE A 122 -12.98 -2.68 -3.25
N MET A 123 -11.99 -3.18 -3.98
CA MET A 123 -11.31 -2.40 -5.01
C MET A 123 -11.74 -2.79 -6.41
N ILE A 124 -11.46 -4.01 -6.89
CA ILE A 124 -11.67 -4.39 -8.29
C ILE A 124 -13.16 -4.38 -8.66
N ILE A 125 -14.00 -5.12 -7.93
CA ILE A 125 -15.44 -5.21 -8.23
C ILE A 125 -16.11 -3.84 -8.09
N SER A 126 -15.81 -3.10 -7.02
CA SER A 126 -16.36 -1.76 -6.80
C SER A 126 -15.88 -0.76 -7.86
N ALA A 127 -14.61 -0.79 -8.27
CA ALA A 127 -14.07 0.09 -9.30
C ALA A 127 -14.68 -0.19 -10.67
N ILE A 128 -14.85 -1.47 -11.04
CA ILE A 128 -15.58 -1.87 -12.25
C ILE A 128 -17.02 -1.37 -12.18
N GLY A 129 -17.70 -1.57 -11.04
CA GLY A 129 -19.07 -1.08 -10.83
C GLY A 129 -19.19 0.43 -11.04
N ILE A 130 -18.35 1.24 -10.40
CA ILE A 130 -18.35 2.70 -10.54
C ILE A 130 -18.02 3.13 -11.97
N SER A 131 -17.04 2.47 -12.59
CA SER A 131 -16.61 2.78 -13.95
C SER A 131 -17.76 2.49 -14.92
N TYR A 132 -18.21 1.26 -15.06
CA TYR A 132 -19.15 0.90 -16.13
C TYR A 132 -20.58 1.38 -15.92
N THR A 133 -20.97 1.80 -14.70
CA THR A 133 -22.25 2.49 -14.46
C THR A 133 -22.22 3.98 -14.81
N GLY A 134 -21.03 4.57 -15.02
CA GLY A 134 -20.86 6.01 -15.26
C GLY A 134 -21.06 6.87 -14.01
N SER A 135 -21.09 6.25 -12.82
CA SER A 135 -21.16 6.98 -11.56
C SER A 135 -19.92 7.85 -11.36
N LEU A 136 -20.08 9.00 -10.69
CA LEU A 136 -19.00 9.95 -10.37
C LEU A 136 -18.23 10.47 -11.61
N TYR A 137 -18.90 10.54 -12.76
CA TYR A 137 -18.28 10.99 -14.02
C TYR A 137 -17.07 10.14 -14.46
N SER A 138 -17.03 8.88 -14.03
CA SER A 138 -15.95 7.91 -14.27
C SER A 138 -15.72 7.55 -15.75
N GLU A 139 -16.62 7.94 -16.65
CA GLU A 139 -16.44 7.75 -18.10
C GLU A 139 -15.35 8.65 -18.69
N TYR A 140 -15.11 9.80 -18.07
CA TYR A 140 -14.15 10.82 -18.48
C TYR A 140 -12.79 10.70 -17.77
N LEU A 141 -12.62 9.68 -16.92
CA LEU A 141 -11.45 9.51 -16.07
C LEU A 141 -10.81 8.12 -16.27
N PRO A 142 -9.49 7.98 -16.10
CA PRO A 142 -8.85 6.67 -15.96
C PRO A 142 -9.38 5.92 -14.72
N ILE A 143 -9.38 4.59 -14.73
CA ILE A 143 -9.92 3.79 -13.61
C ILE A 143 -9.04 3.92 -12.36
N ASN A 144 -7.72 3.82 -12.51
CA ASN A 144 -6.77 3.80 -11.41
C ASN A 144 -5.68 4.87 -11.57
N THR A 145 -5.67 5.91 -10.73
CA THR A 145 -4.59 6.91 -10.66
C THR A 145 -4.73 7.76 -9.41
N SER A 146 -3.62 8.18 -8.81
CA SER A 146 -3.58 9.14 -7.69
C SER A 146 -3.72 10.60 -8.13
N SER A 147 -3.79 10.85 -9.43
CA SER A 147 -3.92 12.19 -9.99
C SER A 147 -5.37 12.70 -9.91
N ILE A 148 -5.51 14.01 -9.79
CA ILE A 148 -6.80 14.71 -9.76
C ILE A 148 -7.02 15.36 -11.13
N PHE A 149 -8.27 15.37 -11.60
CA PHE A 149 -8.64 15.89 -12.91
C PHE A 149 -9.58 17.09 -12.81
N ASP A 150 -9.55 17.94 -13.83
CA ASP A 150 -10.50 19.02 -14.03
C ASP A 150 -11.71 18.60 -14.88
N ASN A 151 -12.66 19.51 -15.07
CA ASN A 151 -13.88 19.30 -15.84
C ASN A 151 -13.66 19.19 -17.36
N THR A 152 -12.42 19.39 -17.84
CA THR A 152 -12.04 19.21 -19.25
C THR A 152 -11.39 17.84 -19.50
N GLY A 153 -11.13 17.07 -18.43
CA GLY A 153 -10.46 15.77 -18.49
C GLY A 153 -8.94 15.86 -18.42
N GLY A 154 -8.41 17.07 -18.24
CA GLY A 154 -6.99 17.32 -18.02
C GLY A 154 -6.61 17.14 -16.54
N PHE A 155 -5.31 17.16 -16.27
CA PHE A 155 -4.80 17.19 -14.90
C PHE A 155 -5.16 18.51 -14.22
N TYR A 156 -5.60 18.43 -12.97
CA TYR A 156 -6.04 19.60 -12.21
C TYR A 156 -4.86 20.52 -11.87
N ASP A 157 -4.88 21.77 -12.36
CA ASP A 157 -3.83 22.75 -12.06
C ASP A 157 -4.15 23.53 -10.77
N VAL A 158 -3.48 23.16 -9.69
CA VAL A 158 -3.63 23.80 -8.38
C VAL A 158 -3.23 25.27 -8.41
N LYS A 159 -2.33 25.71 -9.31
CA LYS A 159 -1.90 27.12 -9.35
C LYS A 159 -3.03 28.06 -9.78
N LYS A 160 -4.02 27.57 -10.56
CA LYS A 160 -5.15 28.38 -11.03
C LYS A 160 -6.10 28.80 -9.90
N ILE A 161 -6.14 28.05 -8.80
CA ILE A 161 -7.02 28.32 -7.65
C ILE A 161 -6.30 29.02 -6.50
N LEU A 162 -5.05 29.43 -6.71
CA LEU A 162 -4.24 30.13 -5.71
C LEU A 162 -4.07 31.61 -6.07
N THR A 163 -3.86 32.43 -5.05
CA THR A 163 -3.36 33.79 -5.17
C THR A 163 -1.83 33.79 -5.41
N PRO A 164 -1.23 34.92 -5.82
CA PRO A 164 0.24 35.06 -5.88
C PRO A 164 0.94 34.73 -4.55
N GLU A 165 0.24 34.91 -3.43
CA GLU A 165 0.69 34.58 -2.08
C GLU A 165 0.50 33.09 -1.73
N HIS A 166 0.12 32.26 -2.70
CA HIS A 166 -0.22 30.83 -2.54
C HIS A 166 -1.37 30.57 -1.57
N THR A 167 -2.26 31.54 -1.34
CA THR A 167 -3.50 31.34 -0.58
C THR A 167 -4.61 30.83 -1.48
N PHE A 168 -5.52 30.01 -0.94
CA PHE A 168 -6.67 29.52 -1.68
C PHE A 168 -7.66 30.66 -2.01
N ASP A 169 -8.05 30.77 -3.29
CA ASP A 169 -9.02 31.73 -3.78
C ASP A 169 -10.31 31.01 -4.23
N PHE A 170 -11.43 31.36 -3.57
CA PHE A 170 -12.72 30.69 -3.80
C PHE A 170 -13.37 31.07 -5.13
N GLU A 171 -13.23 32.33 -5.56
CA GLU A 171 -13.84 32.79 -6.81
C GLU A 171 -13.10 32.17 -8.00
N LYS A 172 -11.76 32.07 -7.92
CA LYS A 172 -10.98 31.34 -8.92
C LYS A 172 -11.31 29.85 -8.98
N TYR A 173 -11.54 29.22 -7.84
CA TYR A 173 -11.97 27.81 -7.79
C TYR A 173 -13.32 27.60 -8.48
N LYS A 174 -14.31 28.47 -8.21
CA LYS A 174 -15.62 28.43 -8.87
C LYS A 174 -15.56 28.71 -10.37
N ALA A 175 -14.67 29.60 -10.80
CA ALA A 175 -14.47 29.92 -12.20
C ALA A 175 -13.71 28.82 -12.97
N TYR A 176 -12.88 28.03 -12.29
CA TYR A 176 -12.06 27.00 -12.93
C TYR A 176 -12.81 25.67 -13.09
N SER A 177 -12.82 24.84 -12.05
CA SER A 177 -13.50 23.54 -12.09
C SER A 177 -13.63 22.92 -10.70
N PRO A 178 -14.63 22.03 -10.50
CA PRO A 178 -14.58 21.08 -9.40
C PRO A 178 -13.45 20.07 -9.64
N MET A 179 -13.01 19.41 -8.57
CA MET A 179 -12.01 18.35 -8.64
C MET A 179 -12.67 17.01 -8.91
N PHE A 180 -12.13 16.23 -9.85
CA PHE A 180 -12.56 14.88 -10.14
C PHE A 180 -11.51 13.84 -9.75
N LEU A 181 -11.98 12.78 -9.10
CA LEU A 181 -11.19 11.64 -8.64
C LEU A 181 -11.49 10.41 -9.48
N ALA A 182 -10.44 9.72 -9.89
CA ALA A 182 -10.55 8.41 -10.52
C ALA A 182 -11.29 7.41 -9.59
N PRO A 183 -12.02 6.42 -10.13
CA PRO A 183 -12.77 5.44 -9.35
C PRO A 183 -11.98 4.77 -8.23
N CYS A 184 -10.75 4.29 -8.49
CA CYS A 184 -9.92 3.69 -7.46
C CYS A 184 -9.46 4.72 -6.41
N PHE A 185 -9.24 5.98 -6.78
CA PHE A 185 -8.84 7.02 -5.83
C PHE A 185 -10.00 7.48 -4.94
N PHE A 186 -11.22 7.50 -5.48
CA PHE A 186 -12.42 7.64 -4.67
C PHE A 186 -12.53 6.50 -3.63
N LEU A 187 -12.36 5.24 -4.06
CA LEU A 187 -12.39 4.09 -3.16
C LEU A 187 -11.26 4.14 -2.13
N ASN A 188 -10.07 4.62 -2.51
CA ASN A 188 -8.94 4.83 -1.59
C ASN A 188 -9.34 5.64 -0.36
N TYR A 189 -9.93 6.82 -0.57
CA TYR A 189 -10.40 7.68 0.51
C TYR A 189 -11.48 6.99 1.34
N GLY A 190 -12.50 6.40 0.68
CA GLY A 190 -13.56 5.66 1.35
C GLY A 190 -13.02 4.55 2.25
N LEU A 191 -12.16 3.68 1.73
CA LEU A 191 -11.60 2.55 2.46
C LEU A 191 -10.62 2.99 3.55
N SER A 192 -9.98 4.15 3.42
CA SER A 192 -9.19 4.77 4.50
C SER A 192 -10.07 5.13 5.70
N PHE A 193 -11.24 5.76 5.46
CA PHE A 193 -12.20 6.04 6.54
C PHE A 193 -12.76 4.74 7.15
N ALA A 194 -13.07 3.74 6.32
CA ALA A 194 -13.55 2.44 6.78
C ALA A 194 -12.49 1.69 7.60
N SER A 195 -11.21 1.76 7.21
CA SER A 195 -10.12 1.08 7.91
C SER A 195 -9.94 1.61 9.33
N LEU A 196 -10.01 2.93 9.52
CA LEU A 196 -9.89 3.56 10.84
C LEU A 196 -10.96 3.04 11.79
N THR A 197 -12.24 3.09 11.41
CA THR A 197 -13.32 2.59 12.27
C THR A 197 -13.29 1.08 12.43
N ALA A 198 -12.94 0.34 11.38
CA ALA A 198 -12.77 -1.11 11.45
C ALA A 198 -11.70 -1.51 12.46
N ALA A 199 -10.56 -0.79 12.51
CA ALA A 199 -9.50 -1.06 13.46
C ALA A 199 -9.98 -0.92 14.91
N PHE A 200 -10.65 0.18 15.25
CA PHE A 200 -11.19 0.38 16.60
C PHE A 200 -12.22 -0.68 16.99
N VAL A 201 -13.19 -0.96 16.11
CA VAL A 201 -14.26 -1.92 16.40
C VAL A 201 -13.72 -3.34 16.46
N HIS A 202 -12.84 -3.73 15.52
CA HIS A 202 -12.22 -5.06 15.52
C HIS A 202 -11.37 -5.29 16.77
N VAL A 203 -10.53 -4.32 17.16
CA VAL A 203 -9.73 -4.40 18.39
C VAL A 203 -10.63 -4.50 19.63
N GLY A 204 -11.68 -3.68 19.70
CA GLY A 204 -12.63 -3.71 20.81
C GLY A 204 -13.33 -5.06 20.98
N ILE A 205 -13.79 -5.65 19.88
CA ILE A 205 -14.55 -6.91 19.88
C ILE A 205 -13.65 -8.14 20.11
N PHE A 206 -12.54 -8.24 19.38
CA PHE A 206 -11.70 -9.45 19.37
C PHE A 206 -10.62 -9.43 20.47
N HIS A 207 -10.06 -8.27 20.79
CA HIS A 207 -8.93 -8.14 21.72
C HIS A 207 -9.26 -7.32 22.98
N GLY A 208 -10.44 -6.70 23.08
CA GLY A 208 -10.79 -5.81 24.19
C GLY A 208 -10.67 -6.45 25.57
N LYS A 209 -11.06 -7.72 25.73
CA LYS A 209 -10.92 -8.45 27.01
C LYS A 209 -9.47 -8.68 27.40
N GLU A 210 -8.64 -9.05 26.43
CA GLU A 210 -7.21 -9.28 26.65
C GLU A 210 -6.48 -7.97 26.97
N ILE A 211 -6.78 -6.90 26.22
CA ILE A 211 -6.23 -5.56 26.46
C ILE A 211 -6.60 -5.08 27.86
N TRP A 212 -7.87 -5.22 28.25
CA TRP A 212 -8.34 -4.82 29.58
C TRP A 212 -7.66 -5.61 30.70
N TYR A 213 -7.52 -6.93 30.53
CA TYR A 213 -6.80 -7.77 31.47
C TYR A 213 -5.33 -7.33 31.60
N ARG A 214 -4.62 -7.18 30.48
CA ARG A 214 -3.21 -6.75 30.48
C ARG A 214 -3.02 -5.35 31.03
N PHE A 215 -3.94 -4.42 30.76
CA PHE A 215 -3.91 -3.07 31.31
C PHE A 215 -3.99 -3.08 32.84
N ARG A 216 -4.85 -3.94 33.41
CA ARG A 216 -4.93 -4.11 34.88
C ARG A 216 -3.71 -4.83 35.44
N ALA A 217 -3.24 -5.88 34.77
CA ALA A 217 -2.10 -6.68 35.20
C ALA A 217 -0.73 -5.99 34.98
N ALA A 218 -0.66 -4.91 34.21
CA ALA A 218 0.58 -4.21 33.90
C ALA A 218 1.33 -3.71 35.14
N ARG A 219 0.62 -3.45 36.25
CA ARG A 219 1.22 -3.04 37.52
C ARG A 219 1.88 -4.18 38.29
N ASP A 220 1.48 -5.42 38.00
CA ASP A 220 1.84 -6.61 38.77
C ASP A 220 2.59 -7.65 37.91
N GLN A 221 3.20 -7.25 36.78
CA GLN A 221 3.93 -8.19 35.93
C GLN A 221 5.20 -8.71 36.60
N GLU A 222 5.36 -10.04 36.63
CA GLU A 222 6.64 -10.64 37.02
C GLU A 222 7.73 -10.19 36.04
N PRO A 223 8.89 -9.72 36.55
CA PRO A 223 9.95 -9.22 35.68
C PRO A 223 10.52 -10.38 34.86
N ASP A 224 10.53 -10.22 33.53
CA ASP A 224 11.20 -11.16 32.63
C ASP A 224 12.73 -11.10 32.81
N ILE A 225 13.48 -12.00 32.16
CA ILE A 225 14.95 -12.05 32.28
C ILE A 225 15.59 -10.72 31.85
N HIS A 226 15.04 -10.04 30.84
CA HIS A 226 15.57 -8.77 30.37
C HIS A 226 15.31 -7.66 31.37
N MET A 227 14.09 -7.57 31.93
CA MET A 227 13.75 -6.62 32.98
C MET A 227 14.58 -6.87 34.25
N LYS A 228 14.82 -8.13 34.62
CA LYS A 228 15.75 -8.49 35.71
C LYS A 228 17.18 -8.01 35.44
N MET A 229 17.67 -8.15 34.21
CA MET A 229 18.98 -7.62 33.82
C MET A 229 19.01 -6.09 33.79
N MET A 230 17.92 -5.45 33.36
CA MET A 230 17.81 -3.99 33.26
C MET A 230 17.64 -3.30 34.62
N LYS A 231 17.11 -3.99 35.65
CA LYS A 231 16.98 -3.48 37.03
C LYS A 231 18.30 -3.00 37.66
N LYS A 232 19.45 -3.37 37.10
CA LYS A 232 20.76 -2.85 37.52
C LYS A 232 20.92 -1.35 37.24
N TYR A 233 20.21 -0.82 36.24
CA TYR A 233 20.29 0.57 35.83
C TYR A 233 19.18 1.38 36.49
N PRO A 234 19.46 2.60 37.00
CA PRO A 234 18.43 3.47 37.54
C PRO A 234 17.42 3.85 36.45
N GLU A 235 16.13 3.73 36.76
CA GLU A 235 15.07 4.15 35.84
C GLU A 235 15.08 5.67 35.67
N ALA A 236 14.82 6.12 34.43
CA ALA A 236 14.70 7.55 34.15
C ALA A 236 13.45 8.10 34.87
N PRO A 237 13.56 9.22 35.61
CA PRO A 237 12.41 9.81 36.28
C PRO A 237 11.30 10.21 35.31
N ASP A 238 10.04 9.99 35.68
CA ASP A 238 8.88 10.28 34.82
C ASP A 238 8.83 11.74 34.33
N TRP A 239 9.35 12.69 35.12
CA TRP A 239 9.39 14.10 34.77
C TRP A 239 10.26 14.41 33.54
N TRP A 240 11.24 13.56 33.20
CA TRP A 240 12.02 13.71 31.97
C TRP A 240 11.13 13.56 30.74
N TYR A 241 10.21 12.60 30.75
CA TYR A 241 9.26 12.40 29.66
C TYR A 241 8.23 13.54 29.59
N TRP A 242 7.77 14.06 30.74
CA TRP A 242 6.89 15.22 30.78
C TRP A 242 7.56 16.48 30.24
N ILE A 243 8.82 16.74 30.58
CA ILE A 243 9.58 17.86 30.01
C ILE A 243 9.78 17.66 28.51
N LEU A 244 10.18 16.48 28.07
CA LEU A 244 10.36 16.18 26.64
C LEU A 244 9.05 16.40 25.87
N LEU A 245 7.92 15.97 26.43
CA LEU A 245 6.59 16.20 25.85
C LEU A 245 6.26 17.69 25.78
N LEU A 246 6.50 18.45 26.86
CA LEU A 246 6.25 19.89 26.90
C LEU A 246 7.14 20.65 25.92
N VAL A 247 8.42 20.30 25.81
CA VAL A 247 9.37 20.90 24.87
C VAL A 247 8.97 20.57 23.43
N SER A 248 8.65 19.30 23.14
CA SER A 248 8.16 18.88 21.83
C SER A 248 6.86 19.59 21.45
N LEU A 249 5.91 19.70 22.38
CA LEU A 249 4.65 20.41 22.18
C LEU A 249 4.90 21.92 21.98
N ALA A 250 5.80 22.52 22.75
CA ALA A 250 6.16 23.93 22.62
C ALA A 250 6.82 24.22 21.27
N PHE A 251 7.74 23.38 20.80
CA PHE A 251 8.31 23.50 19.44
C PHE A 251 7.25 23.26 18.36
N GLY A 252 6.35 22.30 18.55
CA GLY A 252 5.22 22.05 17.66
C GLY A 252 4.28 23.26 17.57
N LEU A 253 3.97 23.88 18.70
CA LEU A 253 3.15 25.10 18.74
C LEU A 253 3.91 26.31 18.18
N ALA A 254 5.20 26.47 18.50
CA ALA A 254 6.03 27.58 18.04
C ALA A 254 6.23 27.56 16.52
N THR A 255 6.39 26.38 15.91
CA THR A 255 6.48 26.25 14.45
C THR A 255 5.14 26.59 13.78
N VAL A 256 4.02 26.22 14.40
CA VAL A 256 2.68 26.48 13.86
C VAL A 256 2.22 27.93 14.08
N LEU A 257 2.60 28.57 15.19
CA LEU A 257 2.31 29.96 15.54
C LEU A 257 3.30 30.98 14.95
N GLY A 258 4.59 30.62 14.86
CA GLY A 258 5.68 31.54 14.53
C GLY A 258 5.85 31.81 13.05
N TYR A 259 5.41 30.89 12.19
CA TYR A 259 5.28 31.15 10.76
C TYR A 259 3.83 31.48 10.46
N SER A 260 3.59 32.49 9.60
CA SER A 260 2.30 32.69 8.93
C SER A 260 2.05 31.56 7.92
N SER A 261 2.13 30.31 8.38
CA SER A 261 1.51 29.20 7.70
C SER A 261 0.04 29.58 7.63
N GLN A 262 -0.53 29.59 6.43
CA GLN A 262 -1.93 29.95 6.17
C GLN A 262 -2.92 28.92 6.77
N LEU A 263 -2.49 28.19 7.80
CA LEU A 263 -3.22 27.28 8.65
C LEU A 263 -3.68 28.09 9.87
N PRO A 264 -4.90 28.65 9.85
CA PRO A 264 -5.24 29.65 10.84
C PRO A 264 -5.57 28.95 12.17
N LEU A 265 -4.90 29.41 13.22
CA LEU A 265 -4.74 28.77 14.53
C LEU A 265 -5.96 28.86 15.47
N SER A 266 -7.14 29.17 14.94
CA SER A 266 -8.39 29.14 15.68
C SER A 266 -9.07 27.78 15.42
N LEU A 267 -8.77 26.79 16.29
CA LEU A 267 -9.22 25.39 16.27
C LEU A 267 -8.56 24.52 15.17
N PRO A 268 -7.51 23.73 15.50
CA PRO A 268 -6.70 22.93 14.55
C PRO A 268 -7.47 21.96 13.64
N TRP A 269 -8.70 21.60 14.00
CA TRP A 269 -9.53 20.64 13.28
C TRP A 269 -10.42 21.31 12.22
N VAL A 270 -10.81 22.57 12.42
CA VAL A 270 -11.94 23.17 11.67
C VAL A 270 -11.50 23.78 10.32
N LYS A 271 -10.28 24.32 10.23
CA LYS A 271 -9.78 24.94 8.98
C LYS A 271 -8.99 23.98 8.08
N ARG A 272 -8.39 22.92 8.66
CA ARG A 272 -7.91 21.74 7.90
C ARG A 272 -9.04 21.02 7.16
N VAL A 273 -10.27 21.27 7.57
CA VAL A 273 -11.50 20.70 7.02
C VAL A 273 -12.04 21.52 5.85
N ILE A 274 -11.48 22.68 5.43
CA ILE A 274 -12.07 23.41 4.29
C ILE A 274 -11.94 22.62 2.97
N GLY A 275 -10.77 22.02 2.69
CA GLY A 275 -10.58 21.15 1.53
C GLY A 275 -11.44 19.87 1.63
N PRO A 276 -11.28 19.07 2.70
CA PRO A 276 -12.09 17.87 2.93
C PRO A 276 -13.60 18.12 3.05
N ALA A 277 -14.06 19.24 3.61
CA ALA A 277 -15.49 19.58 3.67
C ALA A 277 -16.03 20.02 2.32
N ARG A 278 -15.21 20.59 1.44
CA ARG A 278 -15.66 20.89 0.07
C ARG A 278 -15.69 19.66 -0.82
N MET A 279 -14.72 18.76 -0.64
CA MET A 279 -14.67 17.52 -1.42
C MET A 279 -15.64 16.45 -0.91
N PHE A 280 -15.79 16.32 0.41
CA PHE A 280 -16.53 15.23 1.05
C PHE A 280 -17.70 15.70 1.91
N GLY A 281 -17.95 17.02 2.04
CA GLY A 281 -19.04 17.53 2.87
C GLY A 281 -20.42 17.39 2.26
N PRO A 282 -21.48 17.74 3.00
CA PRO A 282 -22.86 17.66 2.51
C PRO A 282 -23.05 18.50 1.23
N GLY A 283 -23.62 17.91 0.18
CA GLY A 283 -23.83 18.57 -1.12
C GLY A 283 -22.66 18.46 -2.10
N SER A 284 -21.51 17.92 -1.69
CA SER A 284 -20.38 17.65 -2.59
C SER A 284 -20.57 16.36 -3.41
N ILE A 285 -19.86 16.28 -4.55
CA ILE A 285 -19.85 15.12 -5.46
C ILE A 285 -19.46 13.83 -4.71
N TYR A 286 -18.54 13.94 -3.74
CA TYR A 286 -18.00 12.78 -3.01
C TYR A 286 -18.49 12.66 -1.56
N SER A 287 -19.63 13.29 -1.23
CA SER A 287 -20.28 13.16 0.08
C SER A 287 -20.52 11.70 0.51
N ALA A 288 -20.72 10.80 -0.45
CA ALA A 288 -20.91 9.37 -0.20
C ALA A 288 -19.73 8.68 0.53
N ILE A 289 -18.52 9.23 0.45
CA ILE A 289 -17.35 8.71 1.19
C ILE A 289 -17.61 8.70 2.70
N GLN A 290 -18.40 9.64 3.20
CA GLN A 290 -18.75 9.67 4.61
C GLN A 290 -19.47 8.39 5.06
N TYR A 291 -20.18 7.65 4.22
CA TYR A 291 -20.83 6.41 4.67
C TYR A 291 -19.86 5.25 4.90
N TYR A 292 -18.60 5.35 4.47
CA TYR A 292 -17.63 4.28 4.65
C TYR A 292 -17.23 4.04 6.10
N TRP A 293 -17.38 5.00 7.01
CA TRP A 293 -17.14 4.75 8.45
C TRP A 293 -18.12 3.71 9.01
N LEU A 294 -19.36 3.68 8.49
CA LEU A 294 -20.37 2.66 8.83
C LEU A 294 -19.94 1.29 8.29
N LEU A 295 -19.49 1.23 7.05
CA LEU A 295 -18.95 0.00 6.46
C LEU A 295 -17.81 -0.56 7.33
N GLY A 296 -16.88 0.31 7.73
CA GLY A 296 -15.77 -0.04 8.61
C GLY A 296 -16.23 -0.52 9.99
N ALA A 297 -17.25 0.09 10.58
CA ALA A 297 -17.76 -0.33 11.89
C ALA A 297 -18.57 -1.63 11.83
N LEU A 298 -19.35 -1.83 10.77
CA LEU A 298 -20.24 -2.98 10.61
C LEU A 298 -19.48 -4.26 10.21
N LEU A 299 -18.45 -4.16 9.36
CA LEU A 299 -17.76 -5.32 8.83
C LEU A 299 -17.11 -6.21 9.94
N PRO A 300 -16.38 -5.68 10.94
CA PRO A 300 -15.89 -6.48 12.06
C PRO A 300 -17.00 -7.12 12.91
N VAL A 301 -18.13 -6.44 13.07
CA VAL A 301 -19.31 -6.97 13.80
C VAL A 301 -19.90 -8.15 13.04
N LEU A 302 -20.04 -8.04 11.72
CA LEU A 302 -20.50 -9.12 10.86
C LEU A 302 -19.56 -10.33 10.94
N PHE A 303 -18.25 -10.13 10.90
CA PHE A 303 -17.28 -11.21 11.08
C PHE A 303 -17.37 -11.85 12.46
N TYR A 304 -17.56 -11.05 13.51
CA TYR A 304 -17.74 -11.58 14.85
C TYR A 304 -18.97 -12.49 14.96
N ILE A 305 -20.09 -12.06 14.41
CA ILE A 305 -21.33 -12.83 14.35
C ILE A 305 -21.12 -14.12 13.54
N LEU A 306 -20.51 -14.01 12.36
CA LEU A 306 -20.21 -15.15 11.48
C LEU A 306 -19.34 -16.20 12.16
N ILE A 307 -18.31 -15.77 12.90
CA ILE A 307 -17.41 -16.66 13.64
C ILE A 307 -18.13 -17.40 14.76
N ARG A 308 -19.13 -16.78 15.41
CA ARG A 308 -19.96 -17.45 16.43
C ARG A 308 -20.90 -18.50 15.84
N PHE A 309 -21.48 -18.23 14.68
CA PHE A 309 -22.33 -19.20 13.99
C PHE A 309 -21.53 -20.36 13.37
N PHE A 310 -20.32 -20.09 12.86
CA PHE A 310 -19.49 -21.08 12.18
C PHE A 310 -18.09 -21.20 12.80
N PRO A 311 -17.96 -21.68 14.06
CA PRO A 311 -16.70 -21.64 14.81
C PRO A 311 -15.59 -22.54 14.24
N ARG A 312 -15.94 -23.54 13.44
CA ARG A 312 -14.97 -24.45 12.77
C ARG A 312 -14.58 -24.00 11.36
N SER A 313 -15.23 -22.96 10.83
CA SER A 313 -14.96 -22.49 9.47
C SER A 313 -13.68 -21.65 9.40
N PRO A 314 -13.07 -21.50 8.20
CA PRO A 314 -11.94 -20.60 8.01
C PRO A 314 -12.29 -19.12 8.24
N ALA A 315 -13.58 -18.76 8.42
CA ALA A 315 -14.02 -17.39 8.68
C ALA A 315 -13.38 -16.77 9.94
N ARG A 316 -12.89 -17.60 10.88
CA ARG A 316 -12.09 -17.15 12.03
C ARG A 316 -10.80 -16.41 11.68
N LEU A 317 -10.32 -16.56 10.45
CA LEU A 317 -9.11 -15.90 9.94
C LEU A 317 -9.42 -14.57 9.24
N LEU A 318 -10.68 -14.18 9.11
CA LEU A 318 -11.08 -12.91 8.48
C LEU A 318 -10.74 -11.73 9.40
N ASN A 319 -10.15 -10.69 8.81
CA ASN A 319 -9.69 -9.50 9.50
C ASN A 319 -10.06 -8.25 8.68
N ALA A 320 -11.14 -7.59 9.08
CA ALA A 320 -11.67 -6.41 8.42
C ALA A 320 -10.65 -5.25 8.32
N PRO A 321 -9.92 -4.89 9.39
CA PRO A 321 -8.85 -3.88 9.30
C PRO A 321 -7.80 -4.19 8.23
N VAL A 322 -7.37 -5.45 8.10
CA VAL A 322 -6.40 -5.84 7.05
C VAL A 322 -7.02 -5.72 5.66
N MET A 323 -8.25 -6.20 5.48
CA MET A 323 -8.96 -6.15 4.19
C MET A 323 -9.17 -4.71 3.69
N LEU A 324 -9.51 -3.78 4.60
CA LEU A 324 -9.82 -2.39 4.25
C LEU A 324 -8.57 -1.51 4.25
N GLY A 325 -7.69 -1.68 5.25
CA GLY A 325 -6.50 -0.85 5.43
C GLY A 325 -5.42 -1.09 4.40
N ALA A 326 -5.29 -2.32 3.89
CA ALA A 326 -4.37 -2.59 2.78
C ALA A 326 -4.80 -1.79 1.53
N MET A 327 -6.10 -1.68 1.26
CA MET A 327 -6.63 -0.98 0.08
C MET A 327 -6.50 0.55 0.15
N ALA A 328 -6.29 1.10 1.36
CA ALA A 328 -6.02 2.52 1.56
C ALA A 328 -4.68 3.00 0.94
N TRP A 329 -3.87 2.09 0.38
CA TRP A 329 -2.65 2.44 -0.37
C TRP A 329 -2.83 2.40 -1.90
N LEU A 330 -3.99 1.96 -2.41
CA LEU A 330 -4.31 2.00 -3.83
C LEU A 330 -5.26 3.16 -4.15
N PRO A 331 -4.90 4.10 -5.04
CA PRO A 331 -3.56 4.54 -5.47
C PRO A 331 -2.78 5.23 -4.32
N PRO A 332 -1.44 5.44 -4.40
CA PRO A 332 -0.58 5.33 -5.60
C PRO A 332 -0.17 3.91 -5.99
N ALA A 333 -0.42 2.91 -5.14
CA ALA A 333 -0.17 1.52 -5.51
C ALA A 333 -1.12 1.04 -6.60
N THR A 334 -0.64 0.09 -7.41
CA THR A 334 -1.45 -0.53 -8.45
C THR A 334 -2.03 -1.86 -7.99
N PRO A 335 -3.19 -2.29 -8.53
CA PRO A 335 -3.74 -3.63 -8.30
C PRO A 335 -2.75 -4.75 -8.64
N LEU A 336 -1.85 -4.54 -9.61
CA LEU A 336 -0.74 -5.44 -9.93
C LEU A 336 0.17 -5.69 -8.70
N SER A 337 0.58 -4.62 -8.02
CA SER A 337 1.51 -4.72 -6.88
C SER A 337 0.90 -5.55 -5.75
N PHE A 338 -0.38 -5.36 -5.48
CA PHE A 338 -1.10 -6.10 -4.45
C PHE A 338 -1.37 -7.55 -4.83
N SER A 339 -1.79 -7.79 -6.07
CA SER A 339 -2.05 -9.14 -6.56
C SER A 339 -0.78 -9.97 -6.61
N SER A 340 0.33 -9.38 -7.09
CA SER A 340 1.63 -10.06 -7.14
C SER A 340 2.17 -10.35 -5.74
N TRP A 341 2.04 -9.41 -4.80
CA TRP A 341 2.35 -9.64 -3.38
C TRP A 341 1.59 -10.83 -2.81
N VAL A 342 0.27 -10.93 -3.07
CA VAL A 342 -0.55 -12.09 -2.65
C VAL A 342 -0.06 -13.39 -3.31
N ILE A 343 0.22 -13.38 -4.62
CA ILE A 343 0.63 -14.58 -5.36
C ILE A 343 1.95 -15.12 -4.80
N VAL A 344 2.96 -14.26 -4.65
CA VAL A 344 4.26 -14.65 -4.09
C VAL A 344 4.08 -15.09 -2.63
N GLY A 345 3.32 -14.32 -1.85
CA GLY A 345 3.02 -14.62 -0.46
C GLY A 345 2.36 -15.97 -0.23
N LEU A 346 1.32 -16.30 -0.99
CA LEU A 346 0.64 -17.60 -0.89
C LEU A 346 1.52 -18.75 -1.41
N THR A 347 2.30 -18.52 -2.46
CA THR A 347 3.27 -19.51 -2.94
C THR A 347 4.21 -19.94 -1.82
N PHE A 348 4.83 -18.99 -1.11
CA PHE A 348 5.79 -19.31 -0.05
C PHE A 348 5.11 -19.72 1.26
N ASN A 349 4.11 -18.96 1.73
CA ASN A 349 3.54 -19.13 3.07
C ASN A 349 2.39 -20.14 3.14
N TYR A 350 1.78 -20.52 2.01
CA TYR A 350 0.74 -21.54 1.97
C TYR A 350 1.22 -22.81 1.28
N TRP A 351 1.74 -22.72 0.05
CA TRP A 351 2.12 -23.91 -0.73
C TRP A 351 3.46 -24.51 -0.30
N ILE A 352 4.56 -23.75 -0.39
CA ILE A 352 5.91 -24.21 0.00
C ILE A 352 5.93 -24.61 1.47
N LYS A 353 5.35 -23.80 2.35
CA LYS A 353 5.28 -24.09 3.79
C LYS A 353 4.62 -25.44 4.10
N ARG A 354 3.59 -25.85 3.34
CA ARG A 354 2.92 -27.16 3.53
C ARG A 354 3.69 -28.31 2.89
N ARG A 355 4.29 -28.07 1.72
CA ARG A 355 4.98 -29.12 0.95
C ARG A 355 6.40 -29.43 1.46
N TRP A 356 7.12 -28.41 1.95
CA TRP A 356 8.49 -28.48 2.47
C TRP A 356 8.65 -27.62 3.72
N PRO A 357 8.05 -28.03 4.86
CA PRO A 357 8.07 -27.23 6.09
C PRO A 357 9.47 -27.01 6.65
N GLY A 358 10.37 -28.00 6.52
CA GLY A 358 11.76 -27.88 6.98
C GLY A 358 12.54 -26.81 6.20
N TRP A 359 12.36 -26.77 4.87
CA TRP A 359 12.93 -25.70 4.06
C TRP A 359 12.38 -24.33 4.46
N TRP A 360 11.06 -24.21 4.61
CA TRP A 360 10.42 -22.93 4.94
C TRP A 360 10.90 -22.38 6.28
N GLN A 361 10.97 -23.22 7.32
CA GLN A 361 11.47 -22.79 8.64
C GLN A 361 12.94 -22.38 8.62
N HIS A 362 13.76 -23.00 7.78
CA HIS A 362 15.21 -22.80 7.78
C HIS A 362 15.68 -21.66 6.85
N TYR A 363 15.03 -21.51 5.69
CA TYR A 363 15.48 -20.63 4.61
C TYR A 363 14.51 -19.51 4.23
N ASN A 364 13.21 -19.58 4.52
CA ASN A 364 12.24 -18.58 4.01
C ASN A 364 12.63 -17.13 4.35
N TYR A 365 12.98 -16.88 5.61
CA TYR A 365 13.43 -15.55 6.06
C TYR A 365 14.77 -15.12 5.46
N LEU A 366 15.63 -16.06 5.09
CA LEU A 366 16.89 -15.77 4.39
C LEU A 366 16.66 -15.48 2.91
N THR A 367 15.67 -16.16 2.29
CA THR A 367 15.24 -15.86 0.93
C THR A 367 14.72 -14.44 0.85
N ALA A 368 13.84 -14.04 1.77
CA ALA A 368 13.33 -12.68 1.91
C ALA A 368 14.48 -11.65 1.97
N ALA A 369 15.36 -11.79 2.97
CA ALA A 369 16.52 -10.92 3.13
C ALA A 369 17.45 -10.89 1.91
N GLY A 370 17.65 -12.04 1.24
CA GLY A 370 18.49 -12.15 0.05
C GLY A 370 17.90 -11.43 -1.16
N LEU A 371 16.59 -11.57 -1.40
CA LEU A 371 15.88 -10.88 -2.48
C LEU A 371 15.93 -9.36 -2.28
N ASP A 372 15.64 -8.88 -1.07
CA ASP A 372 15.72 -7.44 -0.75
C ASP A 372 17.14 -6.89 -0.89
N SER A 373 18.14 -7.61 -0.38
CA SER A 373 19.54 -7.15 -0.43
C SER A 373 20.06 -7.09 -1.87
N GLY A 374 19.77 -8.13 -2.68
CA GLY A 374 20.18 -8.18 -4.09
C GLY A 374 19.53 -7.07 -4.91
N LEU A 375 18.24 -6.83 -4.69
CA LEU A 375 17.50 -5.74 -5.30
C LEU A 375 18.14 -4.37 -4.97
N VAL A 376 18.32 -4.05 -3.67
CA VAL A 376 18.85 -2.76 -3.24
C VAL A 376 20.25 -2.49 -3.81
N ILE A 377 21.14 -3.49 -3.80
CA ILE A 377 22.48 -3.36 -4.39
C ILE A 377 22.38 -3.07 -5.89
N SER A 378 21.50 -3.77 -6.59
CA SER A 378 21.30 -3.57 -8.03
C SER A 378 20.74 -2.18 -8.34
N THR A 379 19.73 -1.72 -7.61
CA THR A 379 19.15 -0.38 -7.75
C THR A 379 20.19 0.72 -7.52
N ILE A 380 21.05 0.60 -6.50
CA ILE A 380 22.12 1.57 -6.23
C ILE A 380 23.09 1.65 -7.42
N ILE A 381 23.53 0.50 -7.94
CA ILE A 381 24.49 0.48 -9.05
C ILE A 381 23.84 1.03 -10.32
N ILE A 382 22.59 0.65 -10.64
CA ILE A 382 21.86 1.19 -11.78
C ILE A 382 21.71 2.71 -11.66
N PHE A 383 21.39 3.23 -10.47
CA PHE A 383 21.27 4.66 -10.25
C PHE A 383 22.57 5.40 -10.56
N PHE A 384 23.71 4.96 -9.99
CA PHE A 384 24.99 5.65 -10.20
C PHE A 384 25.60 5.41 -11.58
N ALA A 385 25.37 4.26 -12.20
CA ALA A 385 25.97 3.90 -13.49
C ALA A 385 25.13 4.35 -14.70
N ILE A 386 23.81 4.48 -14.55
CA ILE A 386 22.90 4.73 -15.66
C ILE A 386 22.06 5.99 -15.41
N THR A 387 21.30 6.04 -14.32
CA THR A 387 20.31 7.12 -14.08
C THR A 387 20.98 8.47 -13.85
N LEU A 388 22.00 8.53 -12.99
CA LEU A 388 22.72 9.76 -12.64
C LEU A 388 23.54 10.34 -13.80
N PRO A 389 24.36 9.54 -14.53
CA PRO A 389 25.07 10.02 -15.72
C PRO A 389 24.16 10.17 -16.95
N ASN A 390 22.87 9.79 -16.84
CA ASN A 390 21.87 9.87 -17.91
C ASN A 390 22.28 9.11 -19.17
N VAL A 391 22.79 7.89 -18.98
CA VAL A 391 23.27 7.02 -20.07
C VAL A 391 22.09 6.54 -20.91
N THR A 392 22.19 6.70 -22.23
CA THR A 392 21.19 6.20 -23.17
C THR A 392 21.33 4.69 -23.36
N ILE A 393 20.36 3.93 -22.87
CA ILE A 393 20.28 2.47 -23.08
C ILE A 393 19.77 2.19 -24.50
N PRO A 394 20.22 1.11 -25.18
CA PRO A 394 19.66 0.70 -26.47
C PRO A 394 18.14 0.56 -26.42
N GLN A 395 17.47 1.24 -27.35
CA GLN A 395 16.01 1.24 -27.47
C GLN A 395 15.56 0.10 -28.38
N TRP A 396 14.60 -0.69 -27.91
CA TRP A 396 14.02 -1.81 -28.63
C TRP A 396 12.60 -2.08 -28.11
N TRP A 397 11.95 -3.11 -28.63
CA TRP A 397 10.54 -3.37 -28.33
C TRP A 397 10.24 -3.48 -26.83
N GLY A 398 11.10 -4.15 -26.05
CA GLY A 398 10.88 -4.42 -24.63
C GLY A 398 11.03 -3.23 -23.68
N ASN A 399 11.56 -2.09 -24.14
CA ASN A 399 11.69 -0.87 -23.34
C ASN A 399 11.05 0.39 -23.99
N VAL A 400 10.55 0.29 -25.23
CA VAL A 400 9.81 1.39 -25.89
C VAL A 400 8.35 1.03 -26.11
N ASN A 401 8.07 0.05 -26.96
CA ASN A 401 6.70 -0.24 -27.41
C ASN A 401 5.78 -0.73 -26.28
N VAL A 402 6.35 -1.32 -25.23
CA VAL A 402 5.61 -1.72 -24.02
C VAL A 402 4.92 -0.54 -23.31
N TYR A 403 5.37 0.69 -23.58
CA TYR A 403 4.87 1.95 -23.03
C TYR A 403 3.98 2.74 -24.01
N GLU A 404 3.81 2.28 -25.25
CA GLU A 404 2.95 2.92 -26.25
C GLU A 404 1.48 2.46 -26.13
N THR A 405 1.06 2.07 -24.93
CA THR A 405 -0.31 1.62 -24.64
C THR A 405 -1.13 2.75 -24.04
N THR A 406 -2.44 2.74 -24.28
CA THR A 406 -3.37 3.72 -23.68
C THR A 406 -3.39 3.63 -22.15
N ASP A 407 -3.04 2.48 -21.57
CA ASP A 407 -2.84 2.29 -20.13
C ASP A 407 -1.67 3.12 -19.59
N TYR A 408 -0.51 3.07 -20.24
CA TYR A 408 0.67 3.81 -19.80
C TYR A 408 0.55 5.31 -20.08
N LEU A 409 -0.08 5.69 -21.19
CA LEU A 409 -0.24 7.08 -21.61
C LEU A 409 -1.35 7.83 -20.84
N TYR A 410 -2.03 7.20 -19.88
CA TYR A 410 -3.18 7.76 -19.15
C TYR A 410 -4.38 8.15 -20.04
N THR A 411 -4.45 7.61 -21.26
CA THR A 411 -5.50 7.90 -22.25
C THR A 411 -6.57 6.82 -22.34
N ALA A 412 -6.52 5.79 -21.49
CA ALA A 412 -7.55 4.76 -21.39
C ALA A 412 -8.83 5.29 -20.73
N VAL A 413 -9.48 6.24 -21.39
CA VAL A 413 -10.72 6.93 -20.99
C VAL A 413 -11.82 6.65 -22.01
N ARG A 414 -13.06 6.44 -21.57
CA ARG A 414 -14.17 6.02 -22.46
C ARG A 414 -14.84 7.18 -23.18
N LYS A 415 -14.87 8.37 -22.58
CA LYS A 415 -15.42 9.58 -23.17
C LYS A 415 -14.44 10.72 -22.99
N ILE A 416 -14.24 11.49 -24.06
CA ILE A 416 -13.46 12.73 -24.03
C ILE A 416 -14.47 13.85 -24.27
N PRO A 417 -14.48 14.93 -23.46
CA PRO A 417 -15.35 16.08 -23.70
C PRO A 417 -15.06 16.69 -25.09
N ALA A 418 -16.08 17.20 -25.78
CA ALA A 418 -15.84 17.92 -27.02
C ALA A 418 -15.09 19.24 -26.76
N ASP A 419 -14.45 19.79 -27.79
CA ASP A 419 -13.69 21.03 -27.66
C ASP A 419 -14.57 22.18 -27.12
N GLY A 420 -14.22 22.68 -25.93
CA GLY A 420 -14.97 23.73 -25.24
C GLY A 420 -16.12 23.25 -24.35
N GLU A 421 -16.42 21.96 -24.31
CA GLU A 421 -17.39 21.37 -23.39
C GLU A 421 -16.73 20.91 -22.08
N THR A 422 -17.48 21.02 -20.98
CA THR A 422 -17.05 20.57 -19.65
C THR A 422 -18.01 19.53 -19.11
N PHE A 423 -17.50 18.49 -18.44
CA PHE A 423 -18.33 17.53 -17.71
C PHE A 423 -18.39 17.86 -16.21
N GLY A 424 -19.47 17.47 -15.54
CA GLY A 424 -19.65 17.72 -14.13
C GLY A 424 -20.99 18.36 -13.77
N PRO A 425 -21.21 18.66 -12.49
CA PRO A 425 -22.35 19.47 -12.07
C PRO A 425 -22.19 20.92 -12.55
N ALA A 426 -23.29 21.57 -12.92
CA ALA A 426 -23.28 22.98 -13.32
C ALA A 426 -23.08 23.95 -12.14
N VAL A 427 -23.30 23.49 -10.91
CA VAL A 427 -23.16 24.27 -9.68
C VAL A 427 -22.45 23.40 -8.63
N TRP A 428 -21.41 23.94 -7.97
CA TRP A 428 -20.62 23.25 -6.94
C TRP A 428 -20.04 24.17 -5.87
#